data_AF-A0A2N2L9X8-F1
#
_entry.id   AF-A0A2N2L9X8-F1
#
_cell.length_a   1.000
_cell.length_b   1.000
_cell.length_c   1.000
_cell.angle_alpha   90.00
_cell.angle_beta   90.00
_cell.angle_gamma   90.00
#
_symmetry.space_group_name_H-M   'P 1'
#
loop_
_entity.id
_entity.type
_entity.pdbx_description
1 polymer ?
#
loop_
_entity_poly.entity_id
_entity_poly.type
_entity_poly.pdbx_seq_one_letter_code
_entity_poly.pdbx_strand_id
1 'polypeptide(L)' 'RAVIALARPGNRAVVREGVLEGRIALAPRGADGFGYDPIFELPDGRTTAEIGEEKHLISHRARALHAMAGALDHLR' A
#
# COMPACT_ATOMS: atom_id res chain seq x y z
N ARG A 1 -3.41 -0.29 -5.08
CA ARG A 1 -2.25 0.40 -5.72
C ARG A 1 -2.10 1.77 -5.08
N ALA A 2 -0.88 2.24 -4.80
CA ALA A 2 -0.60 3.61 -4.37
C ALA A 2 0.63 4.15 -5.09
N VAL A 3 0.65 5.46 -5.33
CA VAL A 3 1.77 6.18 -5.92
C VAL A 3 2.16 7.32 -4.98
N ILE A 4 3.46 7.49 -4.74
CA ILE A 4 4.03 8.61 -4.00
C ILE A 4 4.93 9.40 -4.96
N ALA A 5 4.77 10.72 -4.94
CA ALA A 5 5.58 11.64 -5.73
C ALA A 5 6.30 12.62 -4.82
N LEU A 6 7.60 12.80 -5.04
CA LEU A 6 8.43 13.82 -4.41
C LEU A 6 8.79 14.87 -5.46
N ALA A 7 8.33 16.10 -5.27
CA ALA A 7 8.64 17.23 -6.13
C ALA A 7 9.54 18.23 -5.39
N ARG A 8 10.58 18.72 -6.07
CA ARG A 8 11.43 19.81 -5.58
C ARG A 8 11.62 20.84 -6.68
N PRO A 9 11.74 22.13 -6.35
CA PRO A 9 12.07 23.15 -7.34
C PRO A 9 13.31 22.77 -8.17
N GLY A 10 13.25 23.01 -9.49
CA GLY A 10 14.34 22.74 -10.42
C GLY A 10 14.66 21.27 -10.69
N ASN A 11 13.93 20.31 -10.10
CA ASN A 11 14.16 18.88 -10.28
C ASN A 11 12.96 18.19 -10.94
N ARG A 12 13.22 17.09 -11.67
CA ARG A 12 12.15 16.17 -12.06
C ARG A 12 11.58 15.49 -10.82
N ALA A 13 10.26 15.29 -10.80
CA ALA A 13 9.60 14.58 -9.72
C ALA A 13 10.07 13.13 -9.67
N VAL A 14 10.39 12.65 -8.48
CA VAL A 14 10.65 11.23 -8.23
C VAL A 14 9.31 10.59 -7.92
N VAL A 15 8.95 9.56 -8.67
CA VAL A 15 7.69 8.82 -8.48
C VAL A 15 8.01 7.37 -8.12
N ARG A 16 7.30 6.85 -7.13
CA ARG A 16 7.38 5.46 -6.69
C ARG A 16 5.99 4.88 -6.53
N GLU A 17 5.85 3.61 -6.87
CA GLU A 17 4.59 2.89 -6.83
C GLU A 17 4.70 1.69 -5.88
N GLY A 18 3.60 1.43 -5.18
CA GLY A 18 3.37 0.19 -4.45
C GLY A 18 2.09 -0.48 -4.93
N VAL A 19 2.20 -1.77 -5.22
CA VAL A 19 1.07 -2.63 -5.59
C VAL A 19 0.93 -3.72 -4.52
N LEU A 20 -0.31 -3.94 -4.09
CA LEU A 20 -0.71 -5.10 -3.33
C LEU A 20 -1.67 -5.87 -4.23
N GLU A 21 -1.34 -7.11 -4.55
CA GLU A 21 -2.16 -7.99 -5.37
C GLU A 21 -3.10 -8.79 -4.47
N GLY A 22 -4.26 -9.13 -5.01
CA GLY A 22 -5.33 -9.82 -4.30
C GLY A 22 -6.50 -10.09 -5.22
N ARG A 23 -7.62 -10.54 -4.64
CA ARG A 23 -8.86 -10.86 -5.34
C ARG A 23 -10.04 -10.20 -4.62
N ILE A 24 -11.20 -10.16 -5.27
CA ILE A 24 -12.43 -9.71 -4.64
C ILE A 24 -13.13 -10.93 -4.03
N ALA A 25 -13.33 -10.91 -2.72
CA ALA A 25 -14.07 -11.95 -2.00
C ALA A 25 -15.56 -11.93 -2.36
N LEU A 26 -16.22 -13.07 -2.19
CA LEU A 26 -17.66 -13.20 -2.42
C LEU A 26 -18.54 -12.50 -1.37
N ALA A 27 -18.00 -12.29 -0.17
CA ALA A 27 -18.69 -11.62 0.94
C ALA A 27 -17.68 -10.87 1.82
N PRO A 28 -18.07 -9.75 2.45
CA PRO A 28 -17.20 -8.97 3.32
C PRO A 28 -16.82 -9.74 4.60
N ARG A 29 -15.57 -9.60 5.05
CA ARG A 29 -15.05 -10.14 6.32
C ARG A 29 -14.13 -9.13 7.00
N GLY A 30 -13.95 -9.25 8.31
CA GLY A 30 -13.16 -8.31 9.11
C GLY A 30 -13.88 -6.99 9.42
N ALA A 31 -13.32 -6.24 10.37
CA ALA A 31 -13.89 -4.99 10.86
C ALA A 31 -12.88 -3.82 10.82
N ASP A 32 -11.60 -4.10 10.56
CA ASP A 32 -10.56 -3.08 10.52
C ASP A 32 -10.47 -2.41 9.14
N GLY A 33 -9.89 -1.20 9.12
CA GLY A 33 -9.66 -0.47 7.89
C GLY A 33 -10.90 0.26 7.36
N PHE A 34 -10.97 0.46 6.05
CA PHE A 34 -12.00 1.25 5.38
C PHE A 34 -12.11 0.93 3.89
N GLY A 35 -13.20 1.38 3.26
CA GLY A 35 -13.41 1.20 1.82
C GLY A 35 -13.54 -0.27 1.44
N TYR A 36 -12.71 -0.74 0.51
CA TYR A 36 -12.77 -2.11 -0.02
C TYR A 36 -12.07 -3.15 0.84
N ASP A 37 -11.51 -2.76 1.99
CA ASP A 37 -10.75 -3.69 2.83
C ASP A 37 -11.52 -4.97 3.20
N PRO A 38 -12.83 -4.93 3.52
CA PRO A 38 -13.56 -6.15 3.87
C PRO A 38 -13.72 -7.14 2.73
N ILE A 39 -13.49 -6.75 1.48
CA ILE A 39 -13.64 -7.63 0.30
C ILE A 39 -12.34 -7.81 -0.49
N PHE A 40 -11.26 -7.13 -0.10
CA PHE A 40 -9.96 -7.28 -0.78
C PHE A 40 -9.19 -8.44 -0.14
N GLU A 41 -9.26 -9.60 -0.78
CA GLU A 41 -8.70 -10.87 -0.30
C GLU A 41 -7.23 -11.04 -0.73
N LEU A 42 -6.39 -11.37 0.24
CA LEU A 42 -4.97 -11.69 0.08
C LEU A 42 -4.78 -13.15 -0.35
N PRO A 43 -3.58 -13.52 -0.87
CA PRO A 43 -3.30 -14.89 -1.29
C PRO A 43 -3.47 -15.97 -0.20
N ASP A 44 -3.43 -15.58 1.08
CA ASP A 44 -3.63 -16.45 2.23
C ASP A 44 -5.11 -16.59 2.65
N GLY A 45 -6.05 -15.98 1.91
CA GLY A 45 -7.49 -16.06 2.12
C GLY A 45 -8.06 -15.02 3.10
N ARG A 46 -7.21 -14.27 3.81
CA ARG A 46 -7.64 -13.17 4.68
C ARG A 46 -7.95 -11.93 3.84
N THR A 47 -8.94 -11.16 4.25
CA THR A 47 -9.19 -9.83 3.70
C THR A 47 -8.29 -8.80 4.36
N THR A 48 -8.03 -7.65 3.73
CA THR A 48 -7.20 -6.61 4.37
C THR A 48 -7.86 -5.96 5.59
N ALA A 49 -9.14 -6.24 5.86
CA ALA A 49 -9.83 -5.89 7.10
C ALA A 49 -9.67 -6.91 8.24
N GLU A 50 -9.07 -8.08 7.98
CA GLU A 50 -8.83 -9.15 8.98
C GLU A 50 -7.40 -9.15 9.54
N ILE A 51 -6.50 -8.32 8.99
CA ILE A 51 -5.06 -8.35 9.33
C ILE A 51 -4.63 -7.24 10.30
N GLY A 52 -5.53 -6.32 10.67
CA GLY A 52 -5.25 -5.21 11.60
C GLY A 52 -3.95 -4.45 11.29
N GLU A 53 -3.08 -4.36 12.29
CA GLU A 53 -1.80 -3.65 12.21
C GLU A 53 -0.80 -4.21 11.17
N GLU A 54 -0.89 -5.50 10.80
CA GLU A 54 -0.04 -6.11 9.76
C GLU A 54 -0.13 -5.32 8.43
N LYS A 55 -1.28 -4.68 8.19
CA LYS A 55 -1.52 -3.84 7.01
C LYS A 55 -0.52 -2.69 6.87
N HIS A 56 -0.01 -2.15 7.97
CA HIS A 56 1.00 -1.08 7.95
C HIS A 56 2.35 -1.55 7.38
N LEU A 57 2.59 -2.85 7.33
CA LEU A 57 3.82 -3.43 6.80
C LEU A 57 3.69 -3.85 5.33
N ILE A 58 2.53 -4.42 4.94
CA ILE A 58 2.39 -5.10 3.64
C ILE A 58 1.56 -4.33 2.61
N SER A 59 0.80 -3.31 3.01
CA SER A 59 -0.14 -2.63 2.10
C SER A 59 0.52 -1.96 0.90
N HIS A 60 -0.27 -1.68 -0.14
CA HIS A 60 0.20 -0.93 -1.30
C HIS A 60 0.79 0.44 -0.91
N ARG A 61 0.27 1.09 0.13
CA ARG A 61 0.83 2.35 0.69
C ARG A 61 2.19 2.11 1.34
N ALA A 62 2.31 1.08 2.19
CA ALA A 62 3.57 0.72 2.84
C ALA A 62 4.66 0.41 1.82
N ARG A 63 4.32 -0.37 0.77
CA ARG A 63 5.23 -0.68 -0.34
C ARG A 63 5.68 0.57 -1.10
N ALA A 64 4.75 1.49 -1.40
CA ALA A 64 5.09 2.75 -2.07
C ALA A 64 6.01 3.62 -1.20
N LEU A 65 5.78 3.65 0.11
CA LEU A 65 6.59 4.41 1.07
C LEU A 65 8.00 3.83 1.20
N HIS A 66 8.13 2.52 1.36
CA HIS A 66 9.45 1.86 1.37
C HIS A 66 10.22 2.10 0.07
N ALA A 67 9.55 2.03 -1.08
CA ALA A 67 10.17 2.33 -2.37
C ALA A 67 10.62 3.80 -2.48
N MET A 68 9.91 4.74 -1.84
CA MET A 68 10.30 6.14 -1.76
C MET A 68 11.45 6.39 -0.79
N ALA A 69 11.50 5.68 0.35
CA ALA A 69 12.54 5.84 1.35
C ALA A 69 13.95 5.67 0.75
N GLY A 70 14.17 4.64 -0.07
CA GLY A 70 15.45 4.45 -0.76
C GLY A 70 15.80 5.58 -1.76
N ALA A 71 14.80 6.27 -2.32
CA ALA A 71 15.05 7.44 -3.16
C ALA A 71 15.41 8.69 -2.34
N LEU A 72 14.97 8.78 -1.08
CA LEU A 72 15.31 9.86 -0.16
C LEU A 72 16.74 9.76 0.36
N ASP A 73 17.30 8.55 0.49
CA ASP A 73 18.68 8.37 0.96
C ASP A 73 19.71 9.04 0.04
N HIS A 74 19.41 9.17 -1.25
CA HIS A 74 20.25 9.88 -2.23
C HIS A 74 20.08 11.41 -2.22
N LEU A 75 19.22 11.95 -1.34
CA LEU A 75 18.98 13.39 -1.19
C LEU A 75 19.63 13.99 0.05
N ARG A 76 20.33 13.17 0.85
CA ARG A 76 21.13 13.62 1.99
C ARG A 76 22.41 14.30 1.54
#